data_AF-A0A815ZA48-F1
#
_entry.id   AF-A0A815ZA48-F1
#
_cell.length_a   1.000
_cell.length_b   1.000
_cell.length_c   1.000
_cell.angle_alpha   90.00
_cell.angle_beta   90.00
_cell.angle_gamma   90.00
#
_symmetry.space_group_name_H-M   'P 1'
#
loop_
_entity.id
_entity.type
_entity.pdbx_description
1 polymer ?
#
loop_
_entity_poly.entity_id
_entity_poly.type
_entity_poly.pdbx_seq_one_letter_code
_entity_poly.pdbx_strand_id
1 'polypeptide(L)'
;MSRNPTTNVKGAAFHKQAKDNLQSILDNFNAIISLIRVDDPQLNPIKDQLPRILTNTTDDFEIRVRAYNMVRAFESLLKLVSDLKDQAVLYDFRAINDAVKAQRQRFKNQQSDLDTKLISLRDRLALELVKFEDEYANKSSFKILKE
;
A
#
# COMPACT_ATOMS: atom_id res chain seq x y z
N MET A 1 -4.24 6.42 -12.38
CA MET A 1 -3.91 5.65 -11.16
C MET A 1 -5.11 5.72 -10.21
N SER A 2 -5.99 4.72 -10.23
CA SER A 2 -7.18 4.70 -9.36
C SER A 2 -6.78 4.15 -7.99
N ARG A 3 -6.86 4.98 -6.94
CA ARG A 3 -6.58 4.55 -5.56
C ARG A 3 -7.68 3.59 -5.12
N ASN A 4 -7.29 2.36 -4.81
CA ASN A 4 -8.18 1.25 -4.45
C ASN A 4 -8.97 1.59 -3.15
N PRO A 5 -10.30 1.46 -3.08
CA PRO A 5 -11.12 1.87 -1.93
C PRO A 5 -10.69 1.24 -0.59
N THR A 6 -10.10 0.05 -0.62
CA THR A 6 -9.52 -0.63 0.56
C THR A 6 -8.32 0.10 1.18
N THR A 7 -7.58 0.91 0.41
CA THR A 7 -6.47 1.74 0.93
C THR A 7 -6.99 2.96 1.71
N ASN A 8 -8.16 3.48 1.34
CA ASN A 8 -8.76 4.65 1.99
C ASN A 8 -9.36 4.27 3.36
N VAL A 9 -10.03 3.11 3.45
CA VAL A 9 -10.60 2.59 4.70
C VAL A 9 -9.51 2.30 5.73
N LYS A 10 -8.37 1.71 5.32
CA LYS A 10 -7.24 1.45 6.21
C LYS A 10 -6.52 2.73 6.65
N GLY A 11 -6.36 3.70 5.75
CA GLY A 11 -5.79 5.01 6.08
C GLY A 11 -6.61 5.78 7.12
N ALA A 12 -7.94 5.76 6.99
CA ALA A 12 -8.85 6.35 7.98
C ALA A 12 -8.77 5.64 9.34
N ALA A 13 -8.67 4.30 9.36
CA ALA A 13 -8.51 3.53 10.60
C ALA A 13 -7.19 3.84 11.31
N PHE A 14 -6.08 3.92 10.58
CA PHE A 14 -4.77 4.31 11.13
C PHE A 14 -4.77 5.72 11.69
N HIS A 15 -5.38 6.67 10.99
CA HIS A 15 -5.51 8.04 11.48
C HIS A 15 -6.35 8.12 12.75
N LYS A 16 -7.46 7.39 12.81
CA LYS A 16 -8.29 7.29 14.00
C LYS A 16 -7.51 6.70 15.18
N GLN A 17 -6.84 5.57 14.98
CA GLN A 17 -6.03 4.92 16.02
C GLN A 17 -4.92 5.83 16.54
N ALA A 18 -4.25 6.59 15.66
CA ALA A 18 -3.25 7.57 16.08
C ALA A 18 -3.85 8.68 16.96
N LYS A 19 -5.00 9.23 16.57
CA LYS A 19 -5.72 10.23 17.37
C LYS A 19 -6.13 9.68 18.73
N ASP A 20 -6.72 8.49 18.77
CA ASP A 20 -7.19 7.87 20.01
C ASP A 20 -6.03 7.61 20.98
N ASN A 21 -4.88 7.13 20.48
CA ASN A 21 -3.68 6.93 21.29
C ASN A 21 -3.12 8.27 21.81
N LEU A 22 -3.02 9.30 20.97
CA LEU A 22 -2.54 10.63 21.38
C LEU A 22 -3.44 11.27 22.43
N GLN A 23 -4.75 11.15 22.27
CA GLN A 23 -5.73 11.63 23.25
C GLN A 23 -5.54 10.89 24.58
N SER A 24 -5.41 9.56 24.55
CA SER A 24 -5.17 8.77 25.75
C SER A 24 -3.88 9.17 26.47
N ILE A 25 -2.80 9.46 25.74
CA ILE A 25 -1.53 9.94 26.32
C ILE A 25 -1.75 11.29 27.03
N LEU A 26 -2.41 12.24 26.36
CA LEU A 26 -2.67 13.58 26.92
C LEU A 26 -3.57 13.50 28.17
N ASP A 27 -4.64 12.72 28.13
CA ASP A 27 -5.58 12.58 29.25
C ASP A 27 -4.90 11.96 30.47
N ASN A 28 -4.11 10.90 30.28
CA ASN A 28 -3.36 10.27 31.37
C ASN A 28 -2.28 11.22 31.92
N PHE A 29 -1.57 11.95 31.07
CA PHE A 29 -0.58 12.94 31.51
C PHE A 29 -1.21 14.06 32.35
N ASN A 30 -2.28 14.67 31.85
CA ASN A 30 -3.00 15.75 32.57
C ASN A 30 -3.55 15.29 33.92
N ALA A 31 -4.00 14.04 33.99
CA ALA A 31 -4.46 13.46 35.24
C ALA A 31 -3.32 13.20 36.23
N ILE A 32 -2.14 12.74 35.78
CA ILE A 32 -0.95 12.64 36.64
C ILE A 32 -0.59 14.02 37.20
N ILE A 33 -0.56 15.06 36.36
CA ILE A 33 -0.27 16.44 36.79
C ILE A 33 -1.29 16.93 37.83
N SER A 34 -2.56 16.55 37.68
CA SER A 34 -3.62 16.89 38.65
C SER A 34 -3.44 16.18 40.00
N LEU A 35 -2.97 14.92 40.00
CA LEU A 35 -2.76 14.13 41.23
C LEU A 35 -1.55 14.61 42.03
N ILE A 36 -0.46 15.00 41.38
CA ILE A 36 0.75 15.49 42.05
C ILE A 36 0.62 16.94 42.55
N ARG A 37 -0.42 17.66 42.11
CA ARG A 37 -0.67 19.03 42.52
C ARG A 37 -1.08 19.05 43.99
N VAL A 38 -0.30 19.76 44.80
CA VAL A 38 -0.62 20.02 46.21
C VAL A 38 -1.75 21.05 46.25
N ASP A 39 -2.93 20.63 46.68
CA ASP A 39 -4.04 21.54 46.91
C ASP A 39 -3.78 22.39 48.16
N ASP A 40 -4.18 23.66 48.12
CA ASP A 40 -4.23 24.51 49.30
C ASP A 40 -5.26 23.92 50.28
N PRO A 41 -4.89 23.56 51.53
CA PRO A 41 -5.80 22.97 52.50
C PRO A 41 -7.06 23.81 52.75
N GLN A 42 -7.00 25.13 52.53
CA GLN A 42 -8.17 26.01 52.67
C GLN A 42 -9.17 25.90 51.52
N LEU A 43 -8.74 25.41 50.35
CA LEU A 43 -9.55 25.36 49.13
C LEU A 43 -10.24 24.00 48.90
N ASN A 44 -9.74 22.92 49.54
CA ASN A 44 -10.26 21.56 49.34
C ASN A 44 -10.41 20.78 50.67
N PRO A 45 -11.39 21.16 51.53
CA PRO A 45 -11.56 20.58 52.86
C PRO A 45 -12.00 19.10 52.86
N ILE A 46 -12.33 18.53 51.69
CA ILE A 46 -12.72 17.12 51.54
C ILE A 46 -11.48 16.20 51.49
N LYS A 47 -10.34 16.67 50.93
CA LYS A 47 -9.09 15.88 50.87
C LYS A 47 -8.47 15.66 52.26
N ASP A 48 -8.70 16.58 53.19
CA ASP A 48 -8.24 16.48 54.58
C ASP A 48 -9.11 15.55 55.47
N GLN A 49 -10.23 14.99 54.95
CA GLN A 49 -11.09 14.07 55.71
C GLN A 49 -10.57 12.62 55.72
N LEU A 50 -9.68 12.25 54.80
CA LEU A 50 -8.99 10.95 54.79
C LEU A 50 -7.59 11.06 55.42
N PRO A 51 -7.08 10.00 56.09
CA PRO A 51 -5.70 9.98 56.55
C PRO A 51 -4.73 10.23 55.38
N ARG A 52 -3.81 11.18 55.53
CA ARG A 52 -2.83 11.56 54.48
C ARG A 52 -2.03 10.38 53.92
N ILE A 53 -1.80 9.36 54.74
CA ILE A 53 -1.12 8.13 54.31
C ILE A 53 -1.97 7.38 53.27
N LEU A 54 -3.28 7.28 53.50
CA LEU A 54 -4.21 6.60 52.60
C LEU A 54 -4.28 7.34 51.25
N THR A 55 -4.46 8.67 51.28
CA THR A 55 -4.52 9.51 50.07
C THR A 55 -3.23 9.40 49.25
N ASN A 56 -2.07 9.42 49.90
CA ASN A 56 -0.80 9.29 49.20
C ASN A 56 -0.65 7.91 48.55
N THR A 57 -1.08 6.84 49.21
CA THR A 57 -1.01 5.48 48.63
C THR A 57 -1.98 5.29 47.46
N THR A 58 -3.17 5.90 47.50
CA THR A 58 -4.13 5.84 46.40
C THR A 58 -3.66 6.65 45.20
N ASP A 59 -3.15 7.86 45.43
CA ASP A 59 -2.63 8.73 44.38
C ASP A 59 -1.42 8.08 43.69
N ASP A 60 -0.52 7.46 44.46
CA ASP A 60 0.64 6.74 43.95
C ASP A 60 0.26 5.52 43.10
N PHE A 61 -0.78 4.77 43.49
CA PHE A 61 -1.31 3.69 42.65
C PHE A 61 -1.94 4.23 41.36
N GLU A 62 -2.74 5.30 41.46
CA GLU A 62 -3.39 5.90 40.29
C GLU A 62 -2.38 6.48 39.30
N ILE A 63 -1.34 7.17 39.78
CA ILE A 63 -0.23 7.68 38.95
C ILE A 63 0.44 6.53 38.20
N ARG A 64 0.73 5.40 38.87
CA ARG A 64 1.32 4.22 38.22
C ARG A 64 0.44 3.66 37.11
N VAL A 65 -0.85 3.51 37.35
CA VAL A 65 -1.81 3.01 36.34
C VAL A 65 -1.86 3.94 35.14
N ARG A 66 -1.90 5.26 35.37
CA ARG A 66 -1.91 6.27 34.30
C ARG A 66 -0.62 6.27 33.49
N ALA A 67 0.54 6.15 34.14
CA ALA A 67 1.82 6.02 33.46
C ALA A 67 1.88 4.75 32.60
N TYR A 68 1.40 3.62 33.12
CA TYR A 68 1.29 2.38 32.36
C TYR A 68 0.38 2.52 31.12
N ASN A 69 -0.77 3.17 31.26
CA ASN A 69 -1.68 3.44 30.15
C ASN A 69 -1.04 4.28 29.05
N MET A 70 -0.20 5.27 29.42
CA MET A 70 0.57 6.05 28.45
C MET A 70 1.57 5.18 27.69
N VAL A 71 2.34 4.34 28.39
CA VAL A 71 3.31 3.42 27.77
C VAL A 71 2.62 2.52 26.75
N ARG A 72 1.47 1.93 27.12
CA ARG A 72 0.68 1.09 26.21
C ARG A 72 0.20 1.85 24.97
N ALA A 73 -0.21 3.11 25.11
CA ALA A 73 -0.60 3.95 23.98
C ALA A 73 0.60 4.30 23.08
N PHE A 74 1.78 4.53 23.66
CA PHE A 74 3.03 4.70 22.89
C PHE A 74 3.43 3.44 22.13
N GLU A 75 3.35 2.26 22.75
CA GLU A 75 3.62 0.98 22.09
C GLU A 75 2.66 0.74 20.90
N SER A 76 1.38 1.08 21.09
CA SER A 76 0.37 1.03 20.03
C SER A 76 0.74 1.95 18.84
N LEU A 77 1.27 3.15 19.12
CA LEU A 77 1.78 4.06 18.08
C LEU A 77 3.03 3.52 17.37
N LEU A 78 3.96 2.89 18.10
CA LEU A 78 5.14 2.28 17.51
C LEU A 78 4.76 1.13 16.56
N LYS A 79 3.80 0.29 16.96
CA LYS A 79 3.26 -0.76 16.10
C LYS A 79 2.62 -0.19 14.84
N LEU A 80 1.81 0.88 14.98
CA LEU A 80 1.20 1.57 13.85
C LEU A 80 2.24 2.08 12.84
N VAL A 81 3.36 2.63 13.32
CA VAL A 81 4.48 3.06 12.45
C VAL A 81 5.12 1.88 11.73
N SER A 82 5.29 0.74 12.40
CA SER A 82 5.79 -0.49 11.77
C SER A 82 4.86 -0.96 10.66
N ASP A 83 3.56 -1.04 10.93
CA ASP A 83 2.56 -1.48 9.96
C ASP A 83 2.52 -0.57 8.71
N LEU A 84 2.70 0.75 8.91
CA LEU A 84 2.80 1.71 7.81
C LEU A 84 4.04 1.49 6.95
N LYS A 85 5.20 1.19 7.57
CA LYS A 85 6.43 0.88 6.84
C LYS A 85 6.26 -0.40 6.01
N ASP A 86 5.70 -1.45 6.59
CA ASP A 86 5.44 -2.71 5.90
C ASP A 86 4.51 -2.51 4.71
N GLN A 87 3.45 -1.70 4.87
CA GLN A 87 2.55 -1.37 3.77
C GLN A 87 3.25 -0.58 2.67
N ALA A 88 4.06 0.43 3.02
CA ALA A 88 4.75 1.26 2.04
C ALA A 88 5.74 0.44 1.19
N VAL A 89 6.49 -0.45 1.83
CA VAL A 89 7.44 -1.35 1.15
C VAL A 89 6.72 -2.33 0.23
N LEU A 90 5.66 -2.99 0.71
CA LEU A 90 4.96 -4.03 -0.06
C LEU A 90 4.09 -3.48 -1.20
N TYR A 91 3.53 -2.26 -1.05
CA TYR A 91 2.67 -1.67 -2.07
C TYR A 91 3.45 -1.36 -3.36
N ASP A 92 4.69 -0.90 -3.23
CA ASP A 92 5.53 -0.55 -4.37
C ASP A 92 5.85 -1.79 -5.21
N PHE A 93 6.27 -2.89 -4.57
CA PHE A 93 6.55 -4.14 -5.29
C PHE A 93 5.35 -4.72 -6.02
N ARG A 94 4.16 -4.71 -5.41
CA ARG A 94 2.95 -5.23 -6.07
C ARG A 94 2.58 -4.39 -7.29
N ALA A 95 2.61 -3.06 -7.16
CA ALA A 95 2.31 -2.15 -8.26
C ALA A 95 3.29 -2.30 -9.43
N ILE A 96 4.59 -2.40 -9.12
CA ILE A 96 5.64 -2.66 -10.12
C ILE A 96 5.40 -4.00 -10.82
N ASN A 97 5.10 -5.07 -10.06
CA ASN A 97 4.88 -6.39 -10.63
C ASN A 97 3.67 -6.43 -11.58
N ASP A 98 2.58 -5.74 -11.21
CA ASP A 98 1.40 -5.62 -12.06
C ASP A 98 1.70 -4.83 -13.34
N ALA A 99 2.46 -3.73 -13.24
CA ALA A 99 2.91 -2.96 -14.40
C ALA A 99 3.82 -3.78 -15.33
N VAL A 100 4.76 -4.54 -14.77
CA VAL A 100 5.65 -5.45 -15.54
C VAL A 100 4.84 -6.53 -16.23
N LYS A 101 3.86 -7.16 -15.55
CA LYS A 101 2.96 -8.15 -16.15
C LYS A 101 2.16 -7.57 -17.31
N ALA A 102 1.57 -6.39 -17.11
CA ALA A 102 0.81 -5.71 -18.17
C ALA A 102 1.70 -5.42 -19.39
N GLN A 103 2.91 -4.91 -19.16
CA GLN A 103 3.84 -4.61 -20.25
C GLN A 103 4.32 -5.87 -20.98
N ARG A 104 4.61 -6.95 -20.25
CA ARG A 104 4.93 -8.26 -20.84
C ARG A 104 3.78 -8.76 -21.73
N GLN A 105 2.53 -8.62 -21.29
CA GLN A 105 1.39 -9.03 -22.08
C GLN A 105 1.25 -8.19 -23.36
N ARG A 106 1.47 -6.87 -23.27
CA ARG A 106 1.46 -5.99 -24.45
C ARG A 106 2.51 -6.40 -25.46
N PHE A 107 3.74 -6.67 -25.02
CA PHE A 107 4.81 -7.13 -25.90
C PHE A 107 4.50 -8.49 -26.54
N LYS A 108 3.95 -9.45 -25.79
CA LYS A 108 3.50 -10.73 -26.36
C LYS A 108 2.44 -10.55 -27.45
N ASN A 109 1.47 -9.68 -27.21
CA ASN A 109 0.42 -9.39 -28.20
C ASN A 109 1.02 -8.74 -29.46
N GLN A 110 1.93 -7.77 -29.30
CA GLN A 110 2.63 -7.15 -30.43
C GLN A 110 3.48 -8.14 -31.21
N GLN A 111 4.18 -9.04 -30.52
CA GLN A 111 4.97 -10.10 -31.15
C GLN A 111 4.06 -11.02 -31.99
N SER A 112 2.96 -11.50 -31.42
CA SER A 112 1.99 -12.33 -32.15
C SER A 112 1.43 -11.64 -33.39
N ASP A 113 1.19 -10.33 -33.32
CA ASP A 113 0.65 -9.55 -34.43
C ASP A 113 1.70 -9.38 -35.55
N LEU A 114 2.97 -9.17 -35.18
CA LEU A 114 4.09 -9.14 -36.12
C LEU A 114 4.33 -10.50 -36.78
N ASP A 115 4.31 -11.59 -36.01
CA ASP A 115 4.48 -12.94 -36.54
C ASP A 115 3.38 -13.28 -37.55
N THR A 116 2.13 -12.89 -37.26
CA THR A 116 1.00 -13.08 -38.18
C THR A 116 1.21 -12.30 -39.48
N LYS A 117 1.68 -11.05 -39.39
CA LYS A 117 1.97 -10.21 -40.57
C LYS A 117 3.14 -10.77 -41.38
N LEU A 118 4.17 -11.30 -40.74
CA LEU A 118 5.33 -11.93 -41.40
C LEU A 118 4.91 -13.18 -42.17
N ILE A 119 4.09 -14.05 -41.57
CA ILE A 119 3.55 -15.24 -42.22
C ILE A 119 2.72 -14.85 -43.46
N SER A 120 1.81 -13.89 -43.31
CA SER A 120 0.99 -13.40 -44.42
C SER A 120 1.83 -12.83 -45.57
N LEU A 121 2.89 -12.07 -45.25
CA LEU A 121 3.78 -11.52 -46.27
C LEU A 121 4.57 -12.61 -46.98
N ARG A 122 5.10 -13.59 -46.23
CA ARG A 122 5.78 -14.77 -46.80
C ARG A 122 4.87 -15.49 -47.79
N ASP A 123 3.64 -15.76 -47.41
CA ASP A 123 2.69 -16.52 -48.25
C ASP A 123 2.32 -15.74 -49.52
N ARG A 124 2.17 -14.42 -49.42
CA ARG A 124 1.97 -13.56 -50.59
C ARG A 124 3.17 -13.58 -51.53
N LEU A 125 4.39 -13.47 -51.01
CA LEU A 125 5.60 -13.51 -51.84
C LEU A 125 5.78 -14.87 -52.51
N ALA A 126 5.49 -15.96 -51.81
CA ALA A 126 5.51 -17.31 -52.39
C ALA A 126 4.50 -17.46 -53.54
N LEU A 127 3.28 -16.94 -53.37
CA LEU A 127 2.27 -16.93 -54.43
C LEU A 127 2.71 -16.13 -55.65
N GLU A 128 3.26 -14.93 -55.45
CA GLU A 128 3.76 -14.11 -56.57
C GLU A 128 4.93 -14.78 -57.30
N LEU A 129 5.85 -15.44 -56.58
CA LEU A 129 6.94 -16.20 -57.19
C LEU A 129 6.42 -17.32 -58.10
N VAL A 130 5.46 -18.13 -57.61
CA VAL A 130 4.87 -19.21 -58.42
C VAL A 130 4.20 -18.66 -59.68
N LYS A 131 3.45 -17.55 -59.56
CA LYS A 131 2.84 -16.90 -60.74
C LYS A 131 3.90 -16.46 -61.76
N PHE A 132 5.01 -15.89 -61.29
CA PHE A 132 6.10 -15.48 -62.18
C PHE A 132 6.77 -16.67 -62.86
N GLU A 133 6.97 -17.79 -62.15
CA GLU A 133 7.49 -19.04 -62.72
C GLU A 133 6.57 -19.57 -63.83
N ASP A 134 5.26 -19.61 -63.59
CA ASP A 134 4.26 -20.06 -64.57
C ASP A 134 4.22 -19.14 -65.81
N GLU A 135 4.25 -17.82 -65.63
CA GLU A 135 4.30 -16.86 -66.73
C GLU A 135 5.59 -17.01 -67.57
N TYR A 136 6.72 -17.27 -66.92
CA TYR A 136 7.99 -17.47 -67.59
C TYR A 136 8.01 -18.79 -68.38
N ALA A 137 7.54 -19.88 -67.78
CA ALA A 137 7.42 -21.18 -68.44
C ALA A 137 6.51 -21.10 -69.67
N ASN A 138 5.37 -20.42 -69.56
CA ASN A 138 4.45 -20.20 -70.68
C ASN A 138 5.06 -19.36 -71.80
N LYS A 139 5.76 -18.27 -71.47
CA LYS A 139 6.45 -17.43 -72.48
C LYS A 139 7.58 -18.18 -73.19
N SER A 140 8.35 -19.00 -72.47
CA SER A 140 9.41 -19.83 -73.06
C SER A 140 8.83 -20.92 -73.97
N SER A 141 7.72 -21.55 -73.59
CA SER A 141 7.03 -22.57 -74.39
C SER A 141 6.46 -21.99 -75.69
N PHE A 142 5.94 -20.75 -75.65
CA PHE A 142 5.48 -20.04 -76.85
C PHE A 142 6.61 -19.66 -77.81
N LYS A 143 7.84 -19.54 -77.31
CA LYS A 143 9.03 -19.23 -78.10
C LYS A 143 9.54 -20.46 -78.86
N ILE A 144 9.45 -21.65 -78.25
CA ILE A 144 9.84 -22.93 -78.86
C ILE A 144 8.85 -23.38 -79.95
N LEU A 145 7.58 -22.98 -79.87
CA LEU A 145 6.54 -23.31 -80.86
C LEU A 145 6.53 -22.39 -82.10
N LYS A 146 7.39 -21.37 -82.15
CA LYS A 146 7.49 -20.41 -83.26
C LYS A 146 8.76 -20.54 -84.11
N GLU A 147 9.60 -21.52 -83.80
CA GLU A 147 10.73 -21.97 -84.63
C GLU A 147 10.39 -23.31 -85.29
#